data_AF-W1XWP6-F1
#
_entry.id   AF-W1XWP6-F1
#
_cell.length_a   1.000
_cell.length_b   1.000
_cell.length_c   1.000
_cell.angle_alpha   90.00
_cell.angle_beta   90.00
_cell.angle_gamma   90.00
#
_symmetry.space_group_name_H-M   'P 1'
#
loop_
_entity.id
_entity.type
_entity.pdbx_description
1 polymer ?
#
loop_
_entity_poly.entity_id
_entity_poly.type
_entity_poly.pdbx_seq_one_letter_code
_entity_poly.pdbx_strand_id
1 'polypeptide(L)'
;WLQHVQKPARYTGGEYNSIVKDHSTVDVTMALGFPDVYEVAMSHLGIKILYGLVNRREDAVAERVFAPWHDMEEEMRKRNIPLFSLETRTPIKDFDVLAFTLQYEMSFTNILNMLDLAGIPMYAKDRD
;
A
#
# COMPACT_ATOMS: atom_id res chain seq x y z
N TRP A 1 12.87 -13.07 -7.88
CA TRP A 1 11.47 -13.31 -8.33
C TRP A 1 10.88 -12.11 -9.04
N LEU A 2 11.21 -10.89 -8.62
CA LEU A 2 10.93 -9.67 -9.38
C LEU A 2 11.42 -9.70 -10.84
N GLN A 3 12.38 -10.57 -11.19
CA GLN A 3 12.76 -10.77 -12.60
C GLN A 3 11.64 -11.36 -13.49
N HIS A 4 10.56 -11.88 -12.90
CA HIS A 4 9.42 -12.46 -13.62
C HIS A 4 8.27 -11.47 -13.82
N VAL A 5 8.37 -10.23 -13.30
CA VAL A 5 7.31 -9.22 -13.40
C VAL A 5 7.76 -8.05 -14.27
N GLN A 6 6.82 -7.45 -14.99
CA GLN A 6 7.03 -6.25 -15.76
C GLN A 6 7.22 -5.05 -14.86
N LYS A 7 8.16 -4.17 -15.24
CA LYS A 7 8.50 -2.94 -14.50
C LYS A 7 8.70 -3.18 -12.99
N PRO A 8 9.68 -4.02 -12.59
CA PRO A 8 9.90 -4.38 -11.19
C PRO A 8 10.20 -3.18 -10.28
N ALA A 9 10.67 -2.07 -10.86
CA ALA A 9 10.87 -0.80 -10.17
C ALA A 9 9.61 -0.25 -9.46
N ARG A 10 8.40 -0.65 -9.86
CA ARG A 10 7.14 -0.32 -9.16
C ARG A 10 7.12 -0.78 -7.70
N TYR A 11 7.92 -1.79 -7.36
CA TYR A 11 7.85 -2.52 -6.09
C TYR A 11 9.15 -2.43 -5.28
N THR A 12 10.15 -1.67 -5.77
CA THR A 12 11.46 -1.59 -5.11
C THR A 12 11.50 -0.60 -3.95
N GLY A 13 10.67 0.44 -3.98
CA GLY A 13 10.75 1.56 -3.03
C GLY A 13 12.07 2.33 -3.13
N GLY A 14 12.42 3.05 -2.07
CA GLY A 14 13.70 3.79 -1.97
C GLY A 14 13.73 5.11 -2.74
N GLU A 15 12.57 5.71 -2.98
CA GLU A 15 12.44 7.00 -3.65
C GLU A 15 13.10 8.14 -2.87
N TYR A 16 13.59 9.14 -3.61
CA TYR A 16 13.95 10.42 -3.02
C TYR A 16 12.72 11.05 -2.35
N ASN A 17 12.91 11.54 -1.11
CA ASN A 17 11.84 12.01 -0.19
C ASN A 17 10.93 10.92 0.40
N SER A 18 11.32 9.65 0.30
CA SER A 18 10.71 8.60 1.12
C SER A 18 11.02 8.87 2.60
N ILE A 19 9.98 9.00 3.41
CA ILE A 19 10.05 9.10 4.86
C ILE A 19 9.83 7.71 5.44
N VAL A 20 10.77 7.26 6.26
CA VAL A 20 10.70 5.99 7.00
C VAL A 20 10.88 6.31 8.48
N LYS A 21 9.96 5.82 9.31
CA LYS A 21 10.04 5.89 10.78
C LYS A 21 10.01 4.48 11.34
N ASP A 22 10.56 4.31 12.53
CA ASP A 22 10.43 3.06 13.26
C ASP A 22 8.99 2.92 13.78
N HIS A 23 8.25 1.92 13.30
CA HIS A 23 6.86 1.66 13.68
C HIS A 23 6.70 1.43 15.19
N SER A 24 7.74 0.96 15.88
CA SER A 24 7.70 0.76 17.34
C SER A 24 7.78 2.06 18.15
N THR A 25 8.07 3.19 17.50
CA THR A 25 8.26 4.49 18.15
C THR A 25 7.11 5.47 17.93
N VAL A 26 6.09 5.08 17.18
CA VAL A 26 4.91 5.88 16.86
C VAL A 26 3.66 5.22 17.42
N ASP A 27 2.64 6.02 17.71
CA ASP A 27 1.38 5.53 18.28
C ASP A 27 0.44 4.97 17.20
N VAL A 28 0.56 5.45 15.95
CA VAL A 28 -0.32 5.04 14.85
C VAL A 28 0.45 4.85 13.54
N THR A 29 0.21 3.71 12.90
CA THR A 29 0.72 3.34 11.57
C THR A 29 -0.41 3.34 10.53
N MET A 30 -0.15 3.95 9.37
CA MET A 30 -1.15 4.10 8.32
C MET A 30 -0.62 3.64 6.96
N ALA A 31 -1.32 2.71 6.32
CA ALA A 31 -1.15 2.37 4.92
C ALA A 31 -2.09 3.22 4.03
N LEU A 32 -1.50 4.15 3.28
CA LEU A 32 -2.16 4.94 2.24
C LEU A 32 -2.25 4.14 0.94
N GLY A 33 -3.38 3.45 0.78
CA GLY A 33 -3.74 2.68 -0.40
C GLY A 33 -4.17 3.53 -1.57
N PHE A 34 -3.54 3.30 -2.71
CA PHE A 34 -3.98 3.78 -4.00
C PHE A 34 -4.40 2.57 -4.88
N PRO A 35 -5.67 2.49 -5.29
CA PRO A 35 -6.20 1.32 -5.99
C PRO A 35 -5.86 1.30 -7.49
N ASP A 36 -4.59 1.57 -7.81
CA ASP A 36 -4.02 1.55 -9.15
C ASP A 36 -2.50 1.35 -9.05
N VAL A 37 -1.84 1.16 -10.19
CA VAL A 37 -0.39 1.02 -10.25
C VAL A 37 0.33 2.29 -9.81
N TYR A 38 1.55 2.07 -9.33
CA TYR A 38 2.46 3.09 -8.83
C TYR A 38 2.57 4.34 -9.74
N GLU A 39 2.72 4.18 -11.06
CA GLU A 39 2.91 5.34 -11.95
C GLU A 39 1.68 6.25 -12.00
N VAL A 40 0.48 5.66 -11.95
CA VAL A 40 -0.78 6.43 -11.91
C VAL A 40 -0.84 7.15 -10.56
N ALA A 41 -0.66 6.39 -9.47
CA ALA A 41 -0.69 6.91 -8.11
C ALA A 41 0.25 8.11 -7.88
N MET A 42 1.45 8.07 -8.45
CA MET A 42 2.44 9.15 -8.33
C MET A 42 2.05 10.46 -9.00
N SER A 43 1.05 10.44 -9.87
CA SER A 43 0.50 11.66 -10.47
C SER A 43 -0.55 12.32 -9.57
N HIS A 44 -0.94 11.68 -8.45
CA HIS A 44 -1.98 12.19 -7.58
C HIS A 44 -1.45 13.04 -6.43
N LEU A 45 -1.94 14.27 -6.36
CA LEU A 45 -1.54 15.22 -5.34
C LEU A 45 -2.13 14.90 -3.96
N GLY A 46 -3.36 14.36 -3.90
CA GLY A 46 -4.04 14.08 -2.64
C GLY A 46 -3.27 13.11 -1.74
N ILE A 47 -2.80 11.99 -2.30
CA ILE A 47 -2.00 11.02 -1.54
C ILE A 47 -0.67 11.61 -1.08
N LYS A 48 -0.03 12.48 -1.87
CA LYS A 48 1.22 13.17 -1.49
C LYS A 48 0.99 14.15 -0.33
N ILE A 49 -0.11 14.88 -0.34
CA ILE A 49 -0.48 15.81 0.73
C ILE A 49 -0.72 15.03 2.03
N LEU A 50 -1.53 13.97 1.99
CA LEU A 50 -1.83 13.13 3.16
C LEU A 50 -0.56 12.47 3.70
N TYR A 51 0.26 11.88 2.83
CA TYR A 51 1.55 11.30 3.17
C TYR A 51 2.44 12.31 3.91
N GLY A 52 2.58 13.52 3.37
CA GLY A 52 3.39 14.56 4.00
C GLY A 52 2.80 15.10 5.31
N LEU A 53 1.47 15.19 5.43
CA LEU A 53 0.80 15.65 6.66
C LEU A 53 0.94 14.64 7.79
N VAL A 54 0.68 13.36 7.55
CA VAL A 54 0.81 12.31 8.57
C VAL A 54 2.26 12.16 8.98
N ASN A 55 3.19 12.10 8.01
CA ASN A 55 4.60 11.90 8.33
C ASN A 55 5.28 13.11 9.00
N ARG A 56 4.66 14.30 9.03
CA ARG A 56 5.14 15.44 9.83
C ARG A 56 4.82 15.31 11.33
N ARG A 57 3.89 14.44 11.72
CA ARG A 57 3.55 14.22 13.12
C ARG A 57 4.59 13.33 13.79
N GLU A 58 4.91 13.55 15.05
CA GLU A 58 5.87 12.70 15.77
C GLU A 58 5.24 11.35 16.16
N ASP A 59 3.93 11.32 16.38
CA ASP A 59 3.15 10.17 16.88
C ASP A 59 2.59 9.25 15.79
N ALA A 60 2.87 9.53 14.50
CA ALA A 60 2.30 8.76 13.40
C ALA A 60 3.25 8.58 12.22
N VAL A 61 3.06 7.49 11.48
CA VAL A 61 3.74 7.22 10.20
C VAL A 61 2.74 6.81 9.13
N ALA A 62 2.92 7.32 7.93
CA ALA A 62 2.18 6.88 6.75
C ALA A 62 3.13 6.26 5.73
N GLU A 63 2.77 5.08 5.25
CA GLU A 63 3.42 4.41 4.13
C GLU A 63 2.43 4.21 2.98
N ARG A 64 2.92 4.10 1.76
CA ARG A 64 2.08 4.01 0.57
C ARG A 64 1.97 2.56 0.13
N VAL A 65 0.81 2.19 -0.38
CA VAL A 65 0.59 0.89 -1.00
C VAL A 65 -0.21 1.03 -2.27
N PHE A 66 0.14 0.24 -3.28
CA PHE A 66 -0.41 0.32 -4.63
C PHE A 66 -0.98 -1.03 -5.05
N ALA A 67 -1.95 -1.02 -5.94
CA ALA A 67 -2.42 -2.26 -6.55
C ALA A 67 -1.28 -2.87 -7.40
N PRO A 68 -0.92 -4.14 -7.20
CA PRO A 68 0.04 -4.80 -8.09
C PRO A 68 -0.57 -4.97 -9.48
N TRP A 69 0.28 -4.98 -10.49
CA TRP A 69 -0.14 -5.43 -11.82
C TRP A 69 -0.38 -6.95 -11.81
N HIS A 70 -1.11 -7.47 -12.81
CA HIS A 70 -1.56 -8.86 -12.84
C HIS A 70 -0.42 -9.90 -12.69
N ASP A 71 0.74 -9.64 -13.29
CA ASP A 71 1.91 -10.52 -13.21
C ASP A 71 2.56 -10.54 -11.81
N MET A 72 2.62 -9.37 -11.17
CA MET A 72 3.07 -9.25 -9.78
C MET A 72 2.08 -9.90 -8.82
N GLU A 73 0.78 -9.67 -9.00
CA GLU A 73 -0.26 -10.32 -8.21
C GLU A 73 -0.13 -11.85 -8.28
N GLU A 74 0.04 -12.39 -9.49
CA GLU A 74 0.20 -13.83 -9.71
C GLU A 74 1.44 -14.38 -8.98
N GLU A 75 2.59 -13.70 -9.07
CA GLU A 75 3.79 -14.09 -8.34
C GLU A 75 3.63 -13.98 -6.82
N MET A 76 2.92 -12.96 -6.34
CA MET A 76 2.63 -12.77 -4.91
C MET A 76 1.76 -13.92 -4.38
N ARG A 77 0.67 -14.25 -5.09
CA ARG A 77 -0.22 -15.36 -4.72
C ARG A 77 0.50 -16.71 -4.76
N LYS A 78 1.25 -17.02 -5.83
CA LYS A 78 2.03 -18.27 -5.96
C LYS A 78 3.03 -18.46 -4.82
N ARG A 79 3.60 -17.37 -4.33
CA ARG A 79 4.65 -17.37 -3.30
C ARG A 79 4.12 -17.06 -1.90
N ASN A 80 2.81 -16.87 -1.77
CA ASN A 80 2.15 -16.50 -0.52
C ASN A 80 2.72 -15.22 0.11
N ILE A 81 3.06 -14.23 -0.73
CA ILE A 81 3.55 -12.92 -0.32
C ILE A 81 2.33 -12.01 -0.14
N PRO A 82 2.05 -11.49 1.05
CA PRO A 82 0.92 -10.58 1.25
C PRO A 82 1.17 -9.24 0.57
N LEU A 83 0.11 -8.47 0.32
CA LEU A 83 0.24 -7.06 -0.04
C LEU A 83 1.08 -6.33 1.01
N PHE A 84 2.02 -5.49 0.58
CA PHE A 84 2.98 -4.80 1.44
C PHE A 84 3.16 -3.33 1.05
N SER A 85 3.62 -2.52 2.00
CA SER A 85 3.92 -1.11 1.81
C SER A 85 5.19 -0.86 0.98
N LEU A 86 5.24 0.25 0.26
CA LEU A 86 6.35 0.58 -0.63
C LEU A 86 7.64 0.91 0.16
N GLU A 87 7.51 1.62 1.27
CA GLU A 87 8.62 2.16 2.05
C GLU A 87 9.41 1.06 2.77
N THR A 88 8.73 0.21 3.54
CA THR A 88 9.38 -0.79 4.40
C THR A 88 9.08 -2.23 4.02
N ARG A 89 8.18 -2.47 3.05
CA ARG A 89 7.66 -3.81 2.73
C ARG A 89 6.92 -4.46 3.90
N THR A 90 6.34 -3.65 4.78
CA THR A 90 5.51 -4.14 5.87
C THR A 90 4.19 -4.67 5.31
N PRO A 91 3.76 -5.89 5.66
CA PRO A 91 2.46 -6.42 5.25
C PRO A 91 1.32 -5.48 5.67
N ILE A 92 0.35 -5.26 4.78
CA ILE A 92 -0.70 -4.25 5.03
C ILE A 92 -1.59 -4.57 6.23
N LYS A 93 -1.79 -5.86 6.53
CA LYS A 93 -2.54 -6.31 7.71
C LYS A 93 -1.86 -5.95 9.04
N ASP A 94 -0.58 -5.55 9.03
CA ASP A 94 0.18 -5.21 10.23
C ASP A 94 0.12 -3.70 10.53
N PHE A 95 -0.57 -2.90 9.71
CA PHE A 95 -0.84 -1.48 9.96
C PHE A 95 -2.13 -1.28 10.74
N ASP A 96 -2.20 -0.23 11.57
CA ASP A 96 -3.41 0.12 12.33
C ASP A 96 -4.55 0.61 11.42
N VAL A 97 -4.19 1.31 10.34
CA VAL A 97 -5.16 1.92 9.41
C VAL A 97 -4.78 1.63 7.96
N LEU A 98 -5.69 1.03 7.20
CA LEU A 98 -5.65 1.01 5.74
C LEU A 98 -6.66 2.02 5.18
N ALA A 99 -6.16 3.05 4.50
CA ALA A 99 -7.00 4.10 3.90
C ALA A 99 -6.92 4.07 2.37
N PHE A 100 -8.05 4.22 1.69
CA PHE A 100 -8.09 4.29 0.23
C PHE A 100 -8.49 5.69 -0.25
N THR A 101 -7.79 6.17 -1.28
CA THR A 101 -8.25 7.31 -2.08
C THR A 101 -9.10 6.81 -3.24
N LEU A 102 -10.39 7.18 -3.26
CA LEU A 102 -11.34 6.85 -4.32
C LEU A 102 -11.41 7.99 -5.34
N GLN A 103 -11.03 7.73 -6.59
CA GLN A 103 -11.01 8.77 -7.62
C GLN A 103 -12.01 8.54 -8.73
N TYR A 104 -12.28 7.28 -9.06
CA TYR A 104 -13.21 6.89 -10.11
C TYR A 104 -13.64 5.43 -9.90
N GLU A 105 -14.76 5.07 -10.51
CA GLU A 105 -15.49 3.83 -10.23
C GLU A 105 -14.75 2.57 -10.71
N MET A 106 -13.94 2.70 -11.78
CA MET A 106 -13.19 1.56 -12.34
C MET A 106 -12.13 1.01 -11.37
N SER A 107 -11.72 1.75 -10.34
CA SER A 107 -10.74 1.26 -9.35
C SER A 107 -11.38 0.48 -8.19
N PHE A 108 -12.71 0.34 -8.12
CA PHE A 108 -13.35 -0.31 -6.98
C PHE A 108 -12.97 -1.79 -6.85
N THR A 109 -12.82 -2.51 -7.96
CA THR A 109 -12.39 -3.90 -7.96
C THR A 109 -10.97 -4.07 -7.45
N ASN A 110 -10.09 -3.10 -7.71
CA ASN A 110 -8.71 -3.10 -7.20
C ASN A 110 -8.67 -2.99 -5.68
N ILE A 111 -9.60 -2.28 -5.07
CA ILE A 111 -9.70 -2.21 -3.60
C ILE A 111 -10.01 -3.60 -3.03
N LEU A 112 -10.96 -4.30 -3.64
CA LEU A 112 -11.30 -5.66 -3.24
C LEU A 112 -10.08 -6.58 -3.40
N ASN A 113 -9.40 -6.51 -4.54
CA ASN A 113 -8.16 -7.27 -4.76
C ASN A 113 -7.08 -6.96 -3.72
N MET A 114 -6.90 -5.68 -3.35
CA MET A 114 -5.93 -5.27 -2.35
C MET A 114 -6.29 -5.78 -0.95
N LEU A 115 -7.57 -5.78 -0.58
CA LEU A 115 -8.03 -6.38 0.68
C LEU A 115 -7.76 -7.89 0.71
N ASP A 116 -8.12 -8.60 -0.37
CA ASP A 116 -7.88 -10.03 -0.51
C ASP A 116 -6.38 -10.37 -0.40
N LEU A 117 -5.53 -9.66 -1.16
CA LEU A 117 -4.09 -9.89 -1.18
C LEU A 117 -3.40 -9.47 0.14
N ALA A 118 -3.97 -8.52 0.88
CA ALA A 118 -3.54 -8.18 2.23
C ALA A 118 -3.96 -9.23 3.27
N GLY A 119 -4.88 -10.14 2.93
CA GLY A 119 -5.47 -11.09 3.86
C GLY A 119 -6.49 -10.45 4.80
N ILE A 120 -7.11 -9.33 4.41
CA ILE A 120 -8.12 -8.62 5.19
C ILE A 120 -9.51 -9.11 4.73
N PRO A 121 -10.36 -9.62 5.64
CA PRO A 121 -11.71 -10.05 5.29
C PRO A 121 -12.52 -8.94 4.62
N MET A 122 -13.25 -9.27 3.56
CA MET A 122 -14.01 -8.30 2.75
C MET A 122 -15.09 -7.59 3.57
N TYR A 123 -15.86 -8.36 4.34
CA TYR A 123 -16.93 -7.81 5.15
C TYR A 123 -16.43 -7.48 6.55
N ALA A 124 -16.84 -6.31 7.05
CA ALA A 124 -16.47 -5.86 8.39
C ALA A 124 -16.94 -6.83 9.49
N LYS A 125 -18.08 -7.51 9.29
CA LYS A 125 -18.60 -8.53 10.22
C LYS A 125 -17.71 -9.76 10.37
N ASP A 126 -16.78 -9.96 9.45
CA ASP A 126 -15.85 -11.09 9.45
C ASP A 126 -14.48 -10.66 10.03
N ARG A 127 -14.39 -9.46 10.65
CA ARG A 127 -13.20 -8.91 11.32
C ARG A 127 -13.47 -8.86 12.83
N ASP A 128 -12.48 -9.28 13.62
CA ASP A 128 -12.51 -9.29 15.10
C ASP A 128 -12.07 -7.95 15.71
#